data_AF-A0A7E5WNU7-F1
#
_entry.id   AF-A0A7E5WNU7-F1
#
_cell.length_a   1.000
_cell.length_b   1.000
_cell.length_c   1.000
_cell.angle_alpha   90.00
_cell.angle_beta   90.00
_cell.angle_gamma   90.00
#
_symmetry.space_group_name_H-M   'P 1'
#
loop_
_entity.id
_entity.type
_entity.pdbx_description
1 polymer ?
#
loop_
_entity_poly.entity_id
_entity_poly.type
_entity_poly.pdbx_seq_one_letter_code
_entity_poly.pdbx_strand_id
1 'polypeptide(L)'
;MSLADELLADLEENDDGELEALVESKMDVDHEFAVPYPVIPKEEDIKNVSIRELAKLRHSDRLKRVMTSIEHNIGNNRQKIEVTGLMETDPEYQLIVEANNIAVEIDGEIAIIHRYVRDKYQKRFPELESLIISPQDYIRSVRELGNDLDQAKNNETLQSFLTQATIMIVSVTASTTQGKILTEKELAEINEACDMASELNNIKTKIYEYVESRMAFIAPNITAIVGASTAAKILGVAGGLSKLAKMPACNILPLGQQKKTLSGFSQATALPHTGFIYFSTIVQDTPPELRFKAAKLVSTKITLASRVDACHESTDGSIGRMLRESIEKKLDKMQEPPPVKFVKPLPKPIEQSRKKRGGKRVRKMKERYAMTEFRKNANRLNFADIEDDAYQEDLGYSRGTIGKSSTGRVRLPQIDEKTKVRISKTLQKNLQKQQQYGGATSIRRQVSGTASSVAFTPLQGLEIVNPQAAETRINEANAKYFSNTSGFLSVGKNTT
;
A
#
# COMPACT_ATOMS: atom_id res chain seq x y z
N MET A 1 19.34 20.16 12.43
CA MET A 1 18.70 19.08 13.21
C MET A 1 19.44 19.02 14.54
N SER A 2 18.81 19.50 15.60
CA SER A 2 19.38 19.42 16.95
C SER A 2 19.36 17.96 17.41
N LEU A 3 20.29 17.57 18.28
CA LEU A 3 20.36 16.21 18.87
C LEU A 3 19.06 15.86 19.64
N ALA A 4 18.32 16.89 20.07
CA ALA A 4 16.98 16.74 20.62
C ALA A 4 15.94 16.33 19.58
N ASP A 5 16.02 16.85 18.35
CA ASP A 5 15.11 16.49 17.24
C ASP A 5 15.35 15.04 16.78
N GLU A 6 16.61 14.61 16.80
CA GLU A 6 16.99 13.25 16.42
C GLU A 6 16.55 12.21 17.48
N LEU A 7 16.55 12.58 18.76
CA LEU A 7 16.02 11.73 19.84
C LEU A 7 14.49 11.73 19.94
N LEU A 8 13.83 12.82 19.53
CA LEU A 8 12.38 12.87 19.42
C LEU A 8 11.87 11.98 18.27
N ALA A 9 12.56 11.98 17.13
CA ALA A 9 12.28 11.07 16.03
C ALA A 9 12.43 9.58 16.45
N ASP A 10 13.42 9.26 17.29
CA ASP A 10 13.66 7.90 17.81
C ASP A 10 12.59 7.46 18.86
N LEU A 11 11.83 8.40 19.43
CA LEU A 11 10.68 8.14 20.31
C LEU A 11 9.36 8.05 19.53
N GLU A 12 9.20 8.83 18.46
CA GLU A 12 8.05 8.77 17.55
C GLU A 12 8.04 7.49 16.70
N GLU A 13 9.20 6.96 16.29
CA GLU A 13 9.30 5.67 15.56
C GLU A 13 8.95 4.44 16.41
N ASN A 14 8.77 4.56 17.73
CA ASN A 14 8.33 3.43 18.57
C ASN A 14 6.81 3.18 18.56
N ASP A 15 6.02 4.02 17.87
CA ASP A 15 4.55 3.82 17.74
C ASP A 15 4.13 3.15 16.42
N ASP A 16 5.07 2.92 15.50
CA ASP A 16 4.78 2.22 14.24
C ASP A 16 5.01 0.71 14.35
N GLY A 17 3.91 0.01 14.61
CA GLY A 17 3.85 -1.44 14.70
C GLY A 17 4.33 -2.16 13.43
N GLU A 18 5.32 -3.04 13.62
CA GLU A 18 5.56 -4.28 12.89
C GLU A 18 5.45 -4.25 11.35
N LEU A 19 6.52 -3.80 10.68
CA LEU A 19 6.80 -4.23 9.30
C LEU A 19 7.29 -5.69 9.30
N GLU A 20 6.36 -6.64 9.25
CA GLU A 20 6.65 -8.03 8.90
C GLU A 20 7.11 -8.11 7.44
N ALA A 21 8.41 -8.38 7.25
CA ALA A 21 8.98 -8.78 5.96
C ALA A 21 8.46 -10.18 5.59
N LEU A 22 7.56 -10.26 4.61
CA LEU A 22 7.12 -11.51 4.01
C LEU A 22 8.08 -11.92 2.89
N VAL A 23 8.59 -13.14 3.01
CA VAL A 23 9.39 -13.87 2.01
C VAL A 23 8.56 -14.08 0.74
N GLU A 24 9.02 -13.52 -0.38
CA GLU A 24 8.49 -13.85 -1.70
C GLU A 24 8.84 -15.30 -2.06
N SER A 25 7.83 -16.09 -2.41
CA SER A 25 7.98 -17.28 -3.24
C SER A 25 7.06 -17.09 -4.44
N LYS A 26 7.65 -16.78 -5.60
CA LYS A 26 6.94 -16.78 -6.89
C LYS A 26 7.53 -17.87 -7.75
N MET A 27 6.67 -18.81 -8.13
CA MET A 27 6.82 -19.55 -9.38
C MET A 27 6.24 -18.67 -10.48
N ASP A 28 6.97 -18.56 -11.58
CA ASP A 28 6.55 -17.85 -12.79
C ASP A 28 5.32 -18.54 -13.38
N VAL A 29 4.23 -17.79 -13.47
CA VAL A 29 3.08 -18.14 -14.31
C VAL A 29 2.87 -16.96 -15.24
N ASP A 30 3.22 -17.16 -16.50
CA ASP A 30 2.97 -16.22 -17.60
C ASP A 30 1.45 -16.01 -17.74
N HIS A 31 0.96 -14.84 -17.32
CA HIS A 31 -0.40 -14.39 -17.63
C HIS A 31 -0.36 -13.02 -18.32
N GLU A 32 -0.51 -13.06 -19.65
CA GLU A 32 -0.76 -11.95 -20.57
C GLU A 32 -2.20 -11.39 -20.48
N PHE A 33 -2.81 -11.35 -19.29
CA PHE A 33 -4.14 -10.73 -19.10
C PHE A 33 -4.05 -9.54 -18.16
N ALA A 34 -3.48 -8.44 -18.67
CA ALA A 34 -3.66 -7.13 -18.09
C ALA A 34 -5.06 -6.63 -18.47
N VAL A 35 -5.96 -6.49 -17.49
CA VAL A 35 -7.23 -5.78 -17.70
C VAL A 35 -6.88 -4.33 -18.04
N PRO A 36 -7.17 -3.82 -19.26
CA PRO A 36 -6.85 -2.46 -19.63
C PRO A 36 -7.80 -1.54 -18.87
N TYR A 37 -7.27 -0.71 -17.97
CA TYR A 37 -7.99 0.52 -17.64
C TYR A 37 -7.77 1.50 -18.80
N PRO A 38 -8.81 2.25 -19.21
CA PRO A 38 -8.66 3.19 -20.31
C PRO A 38 -7.62 4.25 -19.95
N VAL A 39 -6.64 4.41 -20.84
CA VAL A 39 -5.70 5.53 -20.80
C VAL A 39 -6.55 6.79 -20.92
N ILE A 40 -6.61 7.56 -19.83
CA ILE A 40 -7.36 8.83 -19.79
C ILE A 40 -6.71 9.77 -20.82
N PRO A 41 -7.42 10.21 -21.88
CA PRO A 41 -6.88 11.13 -22.88
C PRO A 41 -6.42 12.43 -22.24
N LYS A 42 -5.44 13.14 -22.82
CA LYS A 42 -5.00 14.44 -22.27
C LYS A 42 -6.10 15.50 -22.45
N GLU A 43 -6.09 16.55 -21.62
CA GLU A 43 -7.10 17.64 -21.64
C GLU A 43 -7.26 18.31 -23.01
N GLU A 44 -6.21 18.31 -23.81
CA GLU A 44 -6.17 18.97 -25.11
C GLU A 44 -6.92 18.18 -26.21
N ASP A 45 -7.13 16.87 -26.03
CA ASP A 45 -7.73 15.99 -27.05
C ASP A 45 -9.28 16.01 -27.04
N ILE A 46 -9.91 16.60 -26.02
CA ILE A 46 -11.37 16.47 -25.79
C ILE A 46 -12.19 17.57 -26.46
N LYS A 47 -11.58 18.71 -26.80
CA LYS A 47 -12.33 19.92 -27.21
C LYS A 47 -12.95 19.86 -28.62
N ASN A 48 -12.38 19.08 -29.54
CA ASN A 48 -12.81 19.04 -30.95
C ASN A 48 -13.26 17.65 -31.43
N VAL A 49 -13.43 16.68 -30.53
CA VAL A 49 -13.70 15.28 -30.88
C VAL A 49 -15.17 14.94 -30.60
N SER A 50 -15.78 14.15 -31.48
CA SER A 50 -17.15 13.66 -31.30
C SER A 50 -17.22 12.66 -30.14
N ILE A 51 -18.34 12.62 -29.41
CA ILE A 51 -18.54 11.66 -28.31
C ILE A 51 -18.34 10.20 -28.76
N ARG A 52 -18.73 9.89 -30.00
CA ARG A 52 -18.63 8.55 -30.61
C ARG A 52 -17.19 8.10 -30.86
N GLU A 53 -16.29 9.05 -31.11
CA GLU A 53 -14.86 8.75 -31.26
C GLU A 53 -14.18 8.52 -29.91
N LEU A 54 -14.66 9.19 -28.86
CA LEU A 54 -14.16 9.06 -27.49
C LEU A 54 -14.67 7.79 -26.79
N ALA A 55 -15.97 7.49 -26.91
CA ALA A 55 -16.63 6.33 -26.31
C ALA A 55 -16.89 5.25 -27.37
N LYS A 56 -15.97 4.30 -27.49
CA LYS A 56 -15.96 3.28 -28.55
C LYS A 56 -16.72 2.01 -28.15
N LEU A 57 -16.83 1.73 -26.85
CA LEU A 57 -17.38 0.49 -26.31
C LEU A 57 -18.85 0.33 -26.67
N ARG A 58 -19.63 1.43 -26.66
CA ARG A 58 -21.06 1.36 -26.97
C ARG A 58 -21.35 0.75 -28.35
N HIS A 59 -20.57 1.13 -29.36
CA HIS A 59 -20.74 0.63 -30.72
C HIS A 59 -19.92 -0.62 -31.03
N SER A 60 -19.09 -1.07 -30.07
CA SER A 60 -18.24 -2.25 -30.21
C SER A 60 -19.07 -3.52 -30.44
N ASP A 61 -18.68 -4.30 -31.44
CA ASP A 61 -19.27 -5.60 -31.72
C ASP A 61 -19.04 -6.59 -30.56
N ARG A 62 -18.02 -6.36 -29.73
CA ARG A 62 -17.78 -7.14 -28.53
C ARG A 62 -18.91 -6.96 -27.50
N LEU A 63 -19.29 -5.71 -27.20
CA LEU A 63 -20.38 -5.42 -26.26
C LEU A 63 -21.70 -6.03 -26.75
N LYS A 64 -22.01 -5.87 -28.04
CA LYS A 64 -23.22 -6.45 -28.64
C LYS A 64 -23.26 -7.97 -28.51
N ARG A 65 -22.16 -8.66 -28.83
CA ARG A 65 -22.07 -10.13 -28.71
C ARG A 65 -22.24 -10.62 -27.28
N VAL A 66 -21.64 -9.93 -26.31
CA VAL A 66 -21.77 -10.30 -24.89
C VAL A 66 -23.20 -10.05 -24.41
N MET A 67 -23.82 -8.93 -24.78
CA MET A 67 -25.19 -8.63 -24.39
C MET A 67 -26.21 -9.61 -24.98
N THR A 68 -26.09 -9.98 -26.26
CA THR A 68 -26.99 -10.99 -26.85
C THR A 68 -26.81 -12.37 -26.19
N SER A 69 -25.59 -12.72 -25.81
CA SER A 69 -25.29 -13.97 -25.09
C SER A 69 -25.86 -13.96 -23.67
N ILE A 70 -25.77 -12.81 -22.98
CA ILE A 70 -26.38 -12.62 -21.66
C ILE A 70 -27.91 -12.74 -21.76
N GLU A 71 -28.55 -12.06 -22.71
CA GLU A 71 -30.00 -12.11 -22.90
C GLU A 71 -30.48 -13.54 -23.22
N HIS A 72 -29.75 -14.27 -24.05
CA HIS A 72 -30.01 -15.69 -24.31
C HIS A 72 -29.94 -16.55 -23.04
N ASN A 73 -28.92 -16.34 -22.21
CA ASN A 73 -28.70 -17.11 -20.99
C ASN A 73 -29.59 -16.67 -19.82
N ILE A 74 -30.13 -15.45 -19.81
CA ILE A 74 -31.16 -15.02 -18.87
C ILE A 74 -32.49 -15.72 -19.19
N GLY A 75 -32.84 -15.82 -20.48
CA GLY A 75 -34.06 -16.53 -20.92
C GLY A 75 -34.02 -18.03 -20.60
N ASN A 76 -32.84 -18.63 -20.68
CA ASN A 76 -32.60 -20.03 -20.32
C ASN A 76 -32.28 -20.16 -18.83
N ASN A 77 -33.32 -20.21 -18.00
CA ASN A 77 -33.21 -20.28 -16.55
C ASN A 77 -32.74 -21.68 -16.08
N ARG A 78 -31.51 -22.07 -16.44
CA ARG A 78 -30.85 -23.29 -15.95
C ARG A 78 -30.65 -23.15 -14.45
N GLN A 79 -31.41 -23.94 -13.68
CA GLN A 79 -31.37 -23.99 -12.22
C GLN A 79 -30.16 -24.76 -11.68
N LYS A 80 -29.49 -25.55 -12.52
CA LYS A 80 -28.27 -26.28 -12.19
C LYS A 80 -27.31 -26.22 -13.37
N ILE A 81 -26.07 -25.83 -13.09
CA ILE A 81 -24.97 -26.04 -14.03
C ILE A 81 -24.63 -27.53 -13.89
N GLU A 82 -25.10 -28.37 -14.82
CA GLU A 82 -24.58 -29.73 -14.97
C GLU A 82 -23.16 -29.60 -15.52
N VAL A 83 -22.20 -29.40 -14.62
CA VAL A 83 -20.78 -29.26 -14.94
C VAL A 83 -20.31 -30.58 -15.56
N THR A 84 -20.30 -30.63 -16.89
CA THR A 84 -19.84 -31.80 -17.64
C THR A 84 -18.39 -31.55 -18.04
N GLY A 85 -17.48 -31.42 -17.06
CA GLY A 85 -16.06 -31.18 -17.32
C GLY A 85 -15.39 -30.20 -16.35
N LEU A 86 -14.33 -29.55 -16.83
CA LEU A 86 -13.64 -28.51 -16.07
C LEU A 86 -14.45 -27.21 -16.18
N MET A 87 -14.95 -26.66 -15.06
CA MET A 87 -15.78 -25.43 -15.08
C MET A 87 -15.16 -24.25 -15.83
N GLU A 88 -13.82 -24.21 -15.91
CA GLU A 88 -13.06 -23.14 -16.57
C GLU A 88 -13.26 -23.12 -18.10
N THR A 89 -13.65 -24.26 -18.69
CA THR A 89 -13.93 -24.38 -20.14
C THR A 89 -15.39 -24.12 -20.48
N ASP A 90 -16.27 -23.96 -19.48
CA ASP A 90 -17.68 -23.73 -19.74
C ASP A 90 -17.89 -22.36 -20.41
N PRO A 91 -18.65 -22.29 -21.52
CA PRO A 91 -18.86 -21.04 -22.24
C PRO A 91 -19.58 -20.00 -21.36
N GLU A 92 -20.41 -20.45 -20.41
CA GLU A 92 -21.06 -19.58 -19.44
C GLU A 92 -20.05 -18.92 -18.49
N TYR A 93 -19.03 -19.65 -18.03
CA TYR A 93 -17.98 -19.11 -17.17
C TYR A 93 -17.14 -18.06 -17.90
N GLN A 94 -16.75 -18.34 -19.14
CA GLN A 94 -16.01 -17.38 -19.97
C GLN A 94 -16.82 -16.10 -20.23
N LEU A 95 -18.12 -16.24 -20.50
CA LEU A 95 -19.03 -15.10 -20.68
C LEU A 95 -19.11 -14.24 -19.42
N ILE A 96 -19.15 -14.84 -18.22
CA ILE A 96 -19.21 -14.11 -16.95
C ILE A 96 -17.94 -13.27 -16.73
N VAL A 97 -16.77 -13.85 -16.97
CA VAL A 97 -15.49 -13.15 -16.86
C VAL A 97 -15.41 -12.02 -17.88
N GLU A 98 -15.79 -12.28 -19.14
CA GLU A 98 -15.79 -11.27 -20.19
C GLU A 98 -16.76 -10.13 -19.89
N ALA A 99 -17.98 -10.45 -19.47
CA ALA A 99 -19.00 -9.47 -19.11
C ALA A 99 -18.54 -8.56 -17.98
N ASN A 100 -17.92 -9.12 -16.94
CA ASN A 100 -17.41 -8.31 -15.83
C ASN A 100 -16.23 -7.40 -16.25
N ASN A 101 -15.36 -7.85 -17.16
CA ASN A 101 -14.31 -6.99 -17.71
C ASN A 101 -14.91 -5.82 -18.51
N ILE A 102 -15.94 -6.10 -19.32
CA ILE A 102 -16.68 -5.06 -20.05
C ILE A 102 -17.35 -4.09 -19.07
N ALA A 103 -17.90 -4.55 -17.94
CA ALA A 103 -18.48 -3.65 -16.94
C ALA A 103 -17.44 -2.67 -16.35
N VAL A 104 -16.19 -3.10 -16.18
CA VAL A 104 -15.09 -2.21 -15.76
C VAL A 104 -14.70 -1.23 -16.87
N GLU A 105 -14.68 -1.68 -18.12
CA GLU A 105 -14.46 -0.81 -19.29
C GLU A 105 -15.57 0.25 -19.39
N ILE A 106 -16.84 -0.12 -19.14
CA ILE A 106 -17.98 0.81 -19.09
C ILE A 106 -17.75 1.90 -18.04
N ASP A 107 -17.27 1.57 -16.84
CA ASP A 107 -16.97 2.57 -15.81
C ASP A 107 -15.90 3.57 -16.25
N GLY A 108 -14.89 3.07 -16.94
CA GLY A 108 -13.86 3.91 -17.53
C GLY A 108 -14.40 4.83 -18.64
N GLU A 109 -15.29 4.34 -19.49
CA GLU A 109 -15.97 5.18 -20.50
C GLU A 109 -16.92 6.20 -19.88
N ILE A 110 -17.70 5.83 -18.86
CA ILE A 110 -18.57 6.77 -18.14
C ILE A 110 -17.74 7.92 -17.55
N ALA A 111 -16.54 7.63 -17.02
CA ALA A 111 -15.64 8.69 -16.53
C ALA A 111 -15.13 9.61 -17.66
N ILE A 112 -14.85 9.06 -18.85
CA ILE A 112 -14.48 9.86 -20.03
C ILE A 112 -15.66 10.73 -20.48
N ILE A 113 -16.87 10.16 -20.55
CA ILE A 113 -18.09 10.88 -20.92
C ILE A 113 -18.41 11.97 -19.91
N HIS A 114 -18.29 11.69 -18.61
CA HIS A 114 -18.47 12.69 -17.55
C HIS A 114 -17.55 13.90 -17.76
N ARG A 115 -16.28 13.66 -18.06
CA ARG A 115 -15.31 14.73 -18.35
C ARG A 115 -15.67 15.53 -19.61
N TYR A 116 -16.11 14.85 -20.66
CA TYR A 116 -16.58 15.49 -21.89
C TYR A 116 -17.80 16.39 -21.64
N VAL A 117 -18.81 15.88 -20.93
CA VAL A 117 -20.02 16.62 -20.56
C VAL A 117 -19.66 17.82 -19.70
N ARG A 118 -18.79 17.62 -18.69
CA ARG A 118 -18.30 18.68 -17.82
C ARG A 118 -17.64 19.81 -18.60
N ASP A 119 -16.67 19.51 -19.45
CA ASP A 119 -15.89 20.52 -20.16
C ASP A 119 -16.78 21.37 -21.11
N LYS A 120 -17.84 20.77 -21.68
CA LYS A 120 -18.81 21.48 -22.52
C LYS A 120 -19.85 22.26 -21.71
N TYR A 121 -20.40 21.66 -20.65
CA TYR A 121 -21.45 22.26 -19.84
C TYR A 121 -20.93 23.35 -18.88
N GLN A 122 -19.62 23.38 -18.60
CA GLN A 122 -18.97 24.43 -17.82
C GLN A 122 -19.23 25.84 -18.37
N LYS A 123 -19.47 25.99 -19.69
CA LYS A 123 -19.85 27.27 -20.30
C LYS A 123 -21.20 27.78 -19.79
N ARG A 124 -22.15 26.86 -19.49
CA ARG A 124 -23.50 27.18 -19.03
C ARG A 124 -23.59 27.29 -17.52
N PHE A 125 -23.04 26.31 -16.81
CA PHE A 125 -23.16 26.23 -15.36
C PHE A 125 -21.86 25.67 -14.75
N PRO A 126 -20.83 26.53 -14.59
CA PRO A 126 -19.51 26.10 -14.13
C PRO A 126 -19.52 25.60 -12.68
N GLU A 127 -20.43 26.09 -11.83
CA GLU A 127 -20.47 25.72 -10.42
C GLU A 127 -20.96 24.28 -10.19
N LEU A 128 -21.68 23.69 -11.16
CA LEU A 128 -22.32 22.38 -11.01
C LEU A 128 -21.34 21.24 -10.69
N GLU A 129 -20.10 21.29 -11.20
CA GLU A 129 -19.06 20.30 -10.90
C GLU A 129 -18.72 20.29 -9.41
N SER A 130 -18.64 21.47 -8.79
CA SER A 130 -18.32 21.58 -7.36
C SER A 130 -19.46 21.09 -6.47
N LEU A 131 -20.70 21.12 -6.97
CA LEU A 131 -21.91 20.77 -6.23
C LEU A 131 -22.20 19.27 -6.26
N ILE A 132 -21.95 18.62 -7.41
CA ILE A 132 -22.27 17.21 -7.62
C ILE A 132 -20.98 16.44 -7.91
N ILE A 133 -20.50 15.73 -6.89
CA ILE A 133 -19.23 14.98 -6.93
C ILE A 133 -19.36 13.67 -7.72
N SER A 134 -20.55 13.05 -7.68
CA SER A 134 -20.82 11.75 -8.33
C SER A 134 -20.97 11.92 -9.85
N PRO A 135 -20.16 11.21 -10.68
CA PRO A 135 -20.22 11.36 -12.13
C PRO A 135 -21.59 11.01 -12.73
N GLN A 136 -22.27 10.01 -12.18
CA GLN A 136 -23.58 9.58 -12.69
C GLN A 136 -24.66 10.61 -12.38
N ASP A 137 -24.65 11.16 -11.17
CA ASP A 137 -25.62 12.17 -10.75
C ASP A 137 -25.38 13.50 -11.48
N TYR A 138 -24.12 13.84 -11.76
CA TYR A 138 -23.77 15.00 -12.56
C TYR A 138 -24.36 14.90 -13.97
N ILE A 139 -24.10 13.80 -14.68
CA ILE A 139 -24.62 13.58 -16.05
C ILE A 139 -26.15 13.62 -16.08
N ARG A 140 -26.82 12.97 -15.12
CA ARG A 140 -28.30 13.00 -15.02
C ARG A 140 -28.82 14.42 -14.76
N SER A 141 -28.16 15.17 -13.87
CA SER A 141 -28.55 16.55 -13.57
C SER A 141 -28.39 17.47 -14.77
N VAL A 142 -27.29 17.33 -15.53
CA VAL A 142 -27.06 18.12 -16.75
C VAL A 142 -28.14 17.85 -17.79
N ARG A 143 -28.54 16.58 -17.97
CA ARG A 143 -29.62 16.19 -18.89
C ARG A 143 -30.95 16.85 -18.54
N GLU A 144 -31.28 16.88 -17.25
CA GLU A 144 -32.55 17.44 -16.76
C GLU A 144 -32.54 18.98 -16.72
N LEU A 145 -31.41 19.62 -16.46
CA LEU A 145 -31.32 21.09 -16.39
C LEU A 145 -31.22 21.74 -17.79
N GLY A 146 -30.43 21.13 -18.69
CA GLY A 146 -30.19 21.68 -20.03
C GLY A 146 -29.82 23.16 -20.03
N ASN A 147 -30.51 23.96 -20.84
CA ASN A 147 -30.35 25.42 -20.87
C ASN A 147 -31.22 26.15 -19.83
N ASP A 148 -32.34 25.56 -19.40
CA ASP A 148 -33.32 26.20 -18.52
C ASP A 148 -33.09 25.83 -17.05
N LEU A 149 -32.25 26.61 -16.38
CA LEU A 149 -31.85 26.35 -14.99
C LEU A 149 -33.01 26.47 -13.99
N ASP A 150 -34.11 27.13 -14.36
CA ASP A 150 -35.32 27.22 -13.54
C ASP A 150 -36.02 25.87 -13.34
N GLN A 151 -35.75 24.88 -14.20
CA GLN A 151 -36.24 23.51 -14.02
C GLN A 151 -35.74 22.90 -12.70
N ALA A 152 -34.63 23.39 -12.13
CA ALA A 152 -34.13 22.96 -10.83
C ALA A 152 -35.15 23.09 -9.68
N LYS A 153 -36.10 24.04 -9.76
CA LYS A 153 -37.01 24.37 -8.65
C LYS A 153 -38.14 23.35 -8.46
N ASN A 154 -38.67 22.79 -9.56
CA ASN A 154 -39.90 22.00 -9.57
C ASN A 154 -39.77 20.62 -10.22
N ASN A 155 -38.54 20.15 -10.50
CA ASN A 155 -38.37 18.88 -11.21
C ASN A 155 -38.42 17.68 -10.24
N GLU A 156 -39.43 16.82 -10.43
CA GLU A 156 -39.60 15.57 -9.68
C GLU A 156 -38.48 14.56 -9.98
N THR A 157 -37.90 14.59 -11.19
CA THR A 157 -36.84 13.66 -11.59
C THR A 157 -35.56 13.91 -10.79
N LEU A 158 -35.19 15.16 -10.55
CA LEU A 158 -34.02 15.53 -9.74
C LEU A 158 -34.16 15.04 -8.29
N GLN A 159 -35.38 15.02 -7.74
CA GLN A 159 -35.66 14.52 -6.39
C GLN A 159 -35.48 13.00 -6.27
N SER A 160 -35.51 12.27 -7.39
CA SER A 160 -35.34 10.81 -7.36
C SER A 160 -33.91 10.36 -7.05
N PHE A 161 -32.91 11.21 -7.31
CA PHE A 161 -31.49 10.85 -7.12
C PHE A 161 -30.65 11.89 -6.36
N LEU A 162 -31.09 13.16 -6.26
CA LEU A 162 -30.43 14.18 -5.44
C LEU A 162 -31.19 14.40 -4.12
N THR A 163 -30.45 14.77 -3.07
CA THR A 163 -31.06 15.19 -1.81
C THR A 163 -31.71 16.57 -1.95
N GLN A 164 -32.75 16.86 -1.14
CA GLN A 164 -33.40 18.18 -1.15
C GLN A 164 -32.40 19.32 -0.86
N ALA A 165 -31.40 19.08 0.00
CA ALA A 165 -30.36 20.05 0.30
C ALA A 165 -29.50 20.38 -0.94
N THR A 166 -29.08 19.36 -1.69
CA THR A 166 -28.33 19.56 -2.94
C THR A 166 -29.17 20.29 -3.99
N ILE A 167 -30.47 19.97 -4.13
CA ILE A 167 -31.38 20.65 -5.06
C ILE A 167 -31.54 22.13 -4.69
N MET A 168 -31.69 22.44 -3.40
CA MET A 168 -31.75 23.83 -2.93
C MET A 168 -30.47 24.59 -3.28
N ILE A 169 -29.29 24.03 -3.01
CA ILE A 169 -28.01 24.69 -3.32
C ILE A 169 -27.86 24.88 -4.84
N VAL A 170 -28.21 23.87 -5.64
CA VAL A 170 -28.24 23.96 -7.11
C VAL A 170 -29.19 25.04 -7.58
N SER A 171 -30.39 25.17 -7.01
CA SER A 171 -31.37 26.19 -7.41
C SER A 171 -30.95 27.63 -7.05
N VAL A 172 -30.30 27.80 -5.89
CA VAL A 172 -29.76 29.10 -5.45
C VAL A 172 -28.59 29.49 -6.33
N THR A 173 -27.64 28.58 -6.55
CA THR A 173 -26.48 28.82 -7.41
C THR A 173 -26.89 29.06 -8.86
N ALA A 174 -27.85 28.28 -9.38
CA ALA A 174 -28.50 28.45 -10.68
C ALA A 174 -29.06 29.87 -10.88
N SER A 175 -29.64 30.47 -9.85
CA SER A 175 -30.22 31.81 -9.91
C SER A 175 -29.15 32.92 -9.98
N THR A 176 -27.92 32.64 -9.56
CA THR A 176 -26.80 33.59 -9.54
C THR A 176 -25.67 33.22 -10.52
N THR A 177 -25.87 32.25 -11.41
CA THR A 177 -24.81 31.78 -12.32
C THR A 177 -24.36 32.87 -13.27
N GLN A 178 -23.05 32.90 -13.55
CA GLN A 178 -22.44 33.80 -14.54
C GLN A 178 -22.29 33.16 -15.92
N GLY A 179 -22.82 31.95 -16.11
CA GLY A 179 -22.67 31.20 -17.35
C GLY A 179 -23.51 31.74 -18.50
N LYS A 180 -23.20 31.28 -19.72
CA LYS A 180 -23.86 31.71 -20.96
C LYS A 180 -24.75 30.61 -21.50
N ILE A 181 -25.82 31.00 -22.21
CA ILE A 181 -26.72 30.05 -22.87
C ILE A 181 -25.93 29.31 -23.96
N LEU A 182 -26.08 27.98 -24.03
CA LEU A 182 -25.44 27.15 -25.03
C LEU A 182 -26.20 27.21 -26.36
N THR A 183 -25.48 27.03 -27.46
CA THR A 183 -26.13 26.86 -28.77
C THR A 183 -26.89 25.54 -28.83
N GLU A 184 -27.93 25.46 -29.66
CA GLU A 184 -28.72 24.22 -29.82
C GLU A 184 -27.85 23.03 -30.26
N LYS A 185 -26.81 23.28 -31.07
CA LYS A 185 -25.84 22.25 -31.49
C LYS A 185 -25.03 21.72 -30.29
N GLU A 186 -24.49 22.61 -29.47
CA GLU A 186 -23.72 22.21 -28.27
C GLU A 186 -24.62 21.47 -27.26
N LEU A 187 -25.86 21.92 -27.08
CA LEU A 187 -26.82 21.25 -26.20
C LEU A 187 -27.17 19.85 -26.72
N ALA A 188 -27.39 19.69 -28.03
CA ALA A 188 -27.66 18.40 -28.64
C ALA A 188 -26.49 17.40 -28.45
N GLU A 189 -25.25 17.87 -28.59
CA GLU A 189 -24.04 17.05 -28.34
C GLU A 189 -23.93 16.62 -26.86
N ILE A 190 -24.29 17.50 -25.93
CA ILE A 190 -24.31 17.18 -24.49
C ILE A 190 -25.41 16.16 -24.19
N ASN A 191 -26.62 16.35 -24.75
CA ASN A 191 -27.72 15.42 -24.56
C ASN A 191 -27.41 14.04 -25.13
N GLU A 192 -26.81 13.95 -26.32
CA GLU A 192 -26.35 12.68 -26.90
C GLU A 192 -25.36 11.97 -25.96
N ALA A 193 -24.41 12.71 -25.37
CA ALA A 193 -23.46 12.15 -24.40
C ALA A 193 -24.15 11.67 -23.11
N CYS A 194 -25.12 12.43 -22.59
CA CYS A 194 -25.89 12.06 -21.42
C CYS A 194 -26.76 10.81 -21.65
N ASP A 195 -27.39 10.70 -22.82
CA ASP A 195 -28.17 9.54 -23.24
C ASP A 195 -27.26 8.31 -23.35
N MET A 196 -26.11 8.44 -24.01
CA MET A 196 -25.13 7.37 -24.16
C MET A 196 -24.63 6.85 -22.80
N ALA A 197 -24.30 7.75 -21.87
CA ALA A 197 -23.89 7.37 -20.52
C ALA A 197 -25.00 6.68 -19.73
N SER A 198 -26.24 7.15 -19.86
CA SER A 198 -27.42 6.54 -19.20
C SER A 198 -27.66 5.12 -19.71
N GLU A 199 -27.58 4.92 -21.02
CA GLU A 199 -27.73 3.61 -21.64
C GLU A 199 -26.57 2.66 -21.27
N LEU A 200 -25.32 3.14 -21.24
CA LEU A 200 -24.17 2.36 -20.75
C LEU A 200 -24.34 1.95 -19.29
N ASN A 201 -24.88 2.84 -18.44
CA ASN A 201 -25.17 2.52 -17.05
C ASN A 201 -26.27 1.44 -16.94
N ASN A 202 -27.33 1.53 -17.73
CA ASN A 202 -28.37 0.49 -17.78
C ASN A 202 -27.82 -0.87 -18.24
N ILE A 203 -26.94 -0.88 -19.24
CA ILE A 203 -26.24 -2.09 -19.71
C ILE A 203 -25.36 -2.67 -18.60
N LYS A 204 -24.62 -1.81 -17.88
CA LYS A 204 -23.79 -2.21 -16.74
C LYS A 204 -24.62 -2.88 -15.63
N THR A 205 -25.77 -2.31 -15.28
CA THR A 205 -26.67 -2.91 -14.28
C THR A 205 -27.14 -4.30 -14.71
N LYS A 206 -27.56 -4.47 -15.97
CA LYS A 206 -27.93 -5.79 -16.53
C LYS A 206 -26.79 -6.81 -16.46
N ILE A 207 -25.56 -6.37 -16.75
CA ILE A 207 -24.37 -7.24 -16.63
C ILE A 207 -24.16 -7.66 -15.17
N TYR A 208 -24.29 -6.74 -14.22
CA TYR A 208 -24.12 -7.07 -12.80
C TYR A 208 -25.19 -8.02 -12.28
N GLU A 209 -26.46 -7.84 -12.63
CA GLU A 209 -27.54 -8.78 -12.28
C GLU A 209 -27.26 -10.18 -12.83
N TYR A 210 -26.77 -10.27 -14.08
CA TYR A 210 -26.37 -11.55 -14.68
C TYR A 210 -25.16 -12.18 -13.96
N VAL A 211 -24.11 -11.40 -13.71
CA VAL A 211 -22.91 -11.90 -13.03
C VAL A 211 -23.24 -12.32 -11.59
N GLU A 212 -24.08 -11.58 -10.87
CA GLU A 212 -24.48 -11.91 -9.50
C GLU A 212 -25.27 -13.22 -9.44
N SER A 213 -26.28 -13.37 -10.29
CA SER A 213 -27.09 -14.59 -10.35
C SER A 213 -26.24 -15.81 -10.69
N ARG A 214 -25.33 -15.73 -11.66
CA ARG A 214 -24.51 -16.88 -12.07
C ARG A 214 -23.33 -17.15 -11.13
N MET A 215 -22.70 -16.12 -10.57
CA MET A 215 -21.57 -16.29 -9.66
C MET A 215 -22.00 -16.91 -8.32
N ALA A 216 -23.24 -16.66 -7.88
CA ALA A 216 -23.81 -17.33 -6.72
C ALA A 216 -23.85 -18.86 -6.87
N PHE A 217 -23.98 -19.39 -8.10
CA PHE A 217 -23.91 -20.83 -8.35
C PHE A 217 -22.48 -21.35 -8.52
N ILE A 218 -21.58 -20.56 -9.10
CA ILE A 218 -20.20 -20.98 -9.42
C ILE A 218 -19.31 -20.93 -8.18
N ALA A 219 -19.35 -19.82 -7.43
CA ALA A 219 -18.50 -19.57 -6.28
C ALA A 219 -19.30 -18.89 -5.14
N PRO A 220 -20.25 -19.61 -4.50
CA PRO A 220 -21.11 -19.05 -3.46
C PRO A 220 -20.31 -18.54 -2.26
N ASN A 221 -19.24 -19.24 -1.85
CA ASN A 221 -18.51 -18.87 -0.64
C ASN A 221 -17.60 -17.67 -0.85
N ILE A 222 -16.90 -17.57 -1.99
CA ILE A 222 -16.11 -16.37 -2.33
C ILE A 222 -17.03 -15.14 -2.47
N THR A 223 -18.18 -15.32 -3.14
CA THR A 223 -19.17 -14.25 -3.37
C THR A 223 -19.72 -13.71 -2.05
N ALA A 224 -20.00 -14.58 -1.08
CA ALA A 224 -20.45 -14.15 0.25
C ALA A 224 -19.40 -13.26 0.97
N ILE A 225 -18.09 -13.48 0.74
CA ILE A 225 -17.03 -12.72 1.41
C ILE A 225 -16.82 -11.34 0.76
N VAL A 226 -16.66 -11.28 -0.57
CA VAL A 226 -16.18 -10.07 -1.27
C VAL A 226 -17.22 -9.45 -2.20
N GLY A 227 -18.33 -10.14 -2.48
CA GLY A 227 -19.30 -9.78 -3.49
C GLY A 227 -19.00 -10.35 -4.88
N ALA A 228 -20.03 -10.43 -5.72
CA ALA A 228 -19.98 -11.15 -7.00
C ALA A 228 -19.04 -10.50 -8.03
N SER A 229 -19.07 -9.17 -8.17
CA SER A 229 -18.21 -8.47 -9.14
C SER A 229 -16.73 -8.68 -8.82
N THR A 230 -16.34 -8.52 -7.55
CA THR A 230 -14.97 -8.70 -7.07
C THR A 230 -14.53 -10.17 -7.19
N ALA A 231 -15.42 -11.12 -6.86
CA ALA A 231 -15.18 -12.55 -7.06
C ALA A 231 -14.91 -12.88 -8.55
N ALA A 232 -15.73 -12.34 -9.46
CA ALA A 232 -15.55 -12.51 -10.90
C ALA A 232 -14.20 -11.96 -11.41
N LYS A 233 -13.72 -10.82 -10.88
CA LYS A 233 -12.40 -10.27 -11.24
C LYS A 233 -11.26 -11.18 -10.79
N ILE A 234 -11.34 -11.66 -9.55
CA ILE A 234 -10.33 -12.54 -8.97
C ILE A 234 -10.26 -13.86 -9.75
N LEU A 235 -11.41 -14.47 -10.03
CA LEU A 235 -11.51 -15.72 -10.80
C LEU A 235 -11.05 -15.55 -12.25
N GLY A 236 -11.38 -14.42 -12.89
CA GLY A 236 -10.94 -14.10 -14.24
C GLY A 236 -9.42 -14.01 -14.36
N VAL A 237 -8.77 -13.25 -13.48
CA VAL A 237 -7.31 -13.09 -13.50
C VAL A 237 -6.57 -14.33 -13.00
N ALA A 238 -7.14 -15.08 -12.06
CA ALA A 238 -6.57 -16.36 -11.64
C ALA A 238 -6.70 -17.46 -12.71
N GLY A 239 -7.54 -17.22 -13.73
CA GLY A 239 -7.77 -18.14 -14.84
C GLY A 239 -8.65 -19.33 -14.48
N GLY A 240 -9.53 -19.18 -13.47
CA GLY A 240 -10.44 -20.22 -13.02
C GLY A 240 -10.44 -20.53 -11.52
N LEU A 241 -11.48 -21.23 -11.06
CA LEU A 241 -11.66 -21.61 -9.66
C LEU A 241 -10.63 -22.66 -9.20
N SER A 242 -10.28 -23.62 -10.07
CA SER A 242 -9.29 -24.67 -9.75
C SER A 242 -7.90 -24.08 -9.59
N LYS A 243 -7.52 -23.14 -10.46
CA LYS A 243 -6.25 -22.40 -10.34
C LYS A 243 -6.24 -21.52 -9.09
N LEU A 244 -7.33 -20.79 -8.82
CA LEU A 244 -7.44 -19.96 -7.62
C LEU A 244 -7.31 -20.77 -6.32
N ALA A 245 -7.86 -22.00 -6.27
CA ALA A 245 -7.73 -22.88 -5.11
C ALA A 245 -6.29 -23.34 -4.84
N LYS A 246 -5.47 -23.48 -5.89
CA LYS A 246 -4.04 -23.83 -5.80
C LYS A 246 -3.16 -22.64 -5.40
N MET A 247 -3.61 -21.41 -5.62
CA MET A 247 -2.85 -20.20 -5.27
C MET A 247 -2.73 -20.02 -3.75
N PRO A 248 -1.54 -19.65 -3.22
CA PRO A 248 -1.39 -19.26 -1.83
C PRO A 248 -1.92 -17.84 -1.59
N ALA A 249 -2.29 -17.53 -0.34
CA ALA A 249 -2.95 -16.27 0.02
C ALA A 249 -2.12 -15.01 -0.29
N CYS A 250 -0.79 -15.12 -0.22
CA CYS A 250 0.13 -14.04 -0.56
C CYS A 250 0.09 -13.68 -2.05
N ASN A 251 -0.21 -14.63 -2.93
CA ASN A 251 -0.32 -14.39 -4.38
C ASN A 251 -1.70 -13.87 -4.76
N ILE A 252 -2.75 -14.22 -4.00
CA ILE A 252 -4.11 -13.69 -4.22
C ILE A 252 -4.19 -12.19 -3.87
N LEU A 253 -3.47 -11.75 -2.83
CA LEU A 253 -3.47 -10.35 -2.38
C LEU A 253 -3.17 -9.32 -3.49
N PRO A 254 -2.09 -9.45 -4.29
CA PRO A 254 -1.78 -8.54 -5.39
C PRO A 254 -2.50 -8.86 -6.71
N LEU A 255 -3.46 -9.79 -6.76
CA LEU A 255 -4.18 -10.07 -8.01
C LEU A 255 -4.91 -8.81 -8.50
N GLY A 256 -4.70 -8.46 -9.77
CA GLY A 256 -5.23 -7.22 -10.36
C GLY A 256 -4.40 -5.98 -10.08
N GLN A 257 -3.26 -6.08 -9.39
CA GLN A 257 -2.34 -4.95 -9.22
C GLN A 257 -1.72 -4.57 -10.57
N GLN A 258 -1.91 -3.32 -10.99
CA GLN A 258 -1.25 -2.79 -12.18
C GLN A 258 0.16 -2.30 -11.85
N LYS A 259 1.13 -2.66 -12.68
CA LYS A 259 2.48 -2.10 -12.62
C LYS A 259 2.42 -0.65 -13.14
N LYS A 260 2.30 0.32 -12.23
CA LYS A 260 2.47 1.73 -12.58
C LYS A 260 3.95 2.06 -12.58
N THR A 261 4.54 2.28 -13.75
CA THR A 261 5.88 2.83 -13.87
C THR A 261 5.81 4.31 -13.51
N LEU A 262 6.29 4.66 -12.31
CA LEU A 262 6.41 6.05 -11.89
C LEU A 262 7.45 6.74 -12.78
N SER A 263 7.00 7.59 -13.70
CA SER A 263 7.88 8.41 -14.54
C SER A 263 8.20 9.72 -13.83
N GLY A 264 9.48 9.99 -13.55
CA GLY A 264 9.95 11.31 -13.11
C GLY A 264 10.04 11.53 -11.59
N PHE A 265 9.76 12.76 -11.14
CA PHE A 265 9.87 13.25 -9.76
C PHE A 265 8.58 13.10 -8.93
N SER A 266 7.57 12.39 -9.43
CA SER A 266 6.28 12.25 -8.75
C SER A 266 6.44 11.52 -7.41
N GLN A 267 6.10 12.19 -6.31
CA GLN A 267 5.98 11.58 -4.97
C GLN A 267 4.70 10.76 -4.79
N ALA A 268 3.91 10.54 -5.86
CA ALA A 268 2.73 9.71 -5.79
C ALA A 268 3.15 8.26 -5.49
N THR A 269 3.07 7.87 -4.22
CA THR A 269 3.40 6.54 -3.75
C THR A 269 2.35 5.57 -4.28
N ALA A 270 2.70 4.85 -5.36
CA ALA A 270 1.89 3.71 -5.78
C ALA A 270 1.85 2.71 -4.61
N LEU A 271 0.66 2.51 -4.04
CA LEU A 271 0.47 1.61 -2.90
C LEU A 271 0.89 0.18 -3.32
N PRO A 272 1.92 -0.41 -2.70
CA PRO A 272 2.35 -1.76 -3.07
C PRO A 272 1.30 -2.80 -2.66
N HIS A 273 1.22 -3.91 -3.40
CA HIS A 273 0.32 -5.04 -3.14
C HIS A 273 -1.18 -4.69 -3.05
N THR A 274 -1.60 -3.66 -3.78
CA THR A 274 -3.02 -3.25 -3.88
C THR A 274 -3.67 -3.89 -5.12
N GLY A 275 -4.31 -5.04 -4.91
CA GLY A 275 -5.10 -5.75 -5.92
C GLY A 275 -6.61 -5.54 -5.77
N PHE A 276 -7.41 -6.37 -6.46
CA PHE A 276 -8.87 -6.32 -6.39
C PHE A 276 -9.43 -6.46 -4.96
N ILE A 277 -8.76 -7.26 -4.12
CA ILE A 277 -9.16 -7.45 -2.72
C ILE A 277 -9.05 -6.14 -1.93
N TYR A 278 -8.01 -5.34 -2.19
CA TYR A 278 -7.82 -4.06 -1.50
C TYR A 278 -8.98 -3.10 -1.79
N PHE A 279 -9.49 -3.10 -3.02
CA PHE A 279 -10.62 -2.25 -3.46
C PHE A 279 -11.99 -2.88 -3.20
N SER A 280 -12.06 -3.99 -2.48
CA SER A 280 -13.35 -4.56 -2.04
C SER A 280 -14.00 -3.69 -0.96
N THR A 281 -15.32 -3.70 -0.90
CA THR A 281 -16.11 -2.91 0.06
C THR A 281 -15.69 -3.20 1.50
N ILE A 282 -15.60 -4.48 1.87
CA ILE A 282 -15.20 -4.92 3.22
C ILE A 282 -13.83 -4.39 3.67
N VAL A 283 -12.91 -4.12 2.76
CA VAL A 283 -11.61 -3.51 3.08
C VAL A 283 -11.71 -1.99 3.07
N GLN A 284 -12.40 -1.39 2.10
CA GLN A 284 -12.52 0.07 1.99
C GLN A 284 -13.29 0.70 3.15
N ASP A 285 -14.23 -0.04 3.74
CA ASP A 285 -14.98 0.38 4.93
C ASP A 285 -14.10 0.50 6.19
N THR A 286 -12.90 -0.10 6.18
CA THR A 286 -11.95 0.00 7.30
C THR A 286 -11.06 1.24 7.21
N PRO A 287 -10.60 1.80 8.34
CA PRO A 287 -9.71 2.95 8.35
C PRO A 287 -8.40 2.66 7.60
N PRO A 288 -7.79 3.67 6.94
CA PRO A 288 -6.70 3.47 5.98
C PRO A 288 -5.49 2.72 6.54
N GLU A 289 -5.16 2.92 7.81
CA GLU A 289 -4.06 2.25 8.52
C GLU A 289 -4.28 0.73 8.64
N LEU A 290 -5.53 0.30 8.77
CA LEU A 290 -5.89 -1.12 8.95
C LEU A 290 -6.18 -1.81 7.62
N ARG A 291 -6.40 -1.08 6.52
CA ARG A 291 -6.78 -1.65 5.21
C ARG A 291 -5.84 -2.72 4.71
N PHE A 292 -4.53 -2.57 4.93
CA PHE A 292 -3.56 -3.57 4.50
C PHE A 292 -3.68 -4.87 5.31
N LYS A 293 -3.83 -4.75 6.64
CA LYS A 293 -4.06 -5.90 7.53
C LYS A 293 -5.39 -6.59 7.20
N ALA A 294 -6.43 -5.80 6.91
CA ALA A 294 -7.73 -6.27 6.44
C ALA A 294 -7.62 -7.04 5.13
N ALA A 295 -6.93 -6.49 4.11
CA ALA A 295 -6.74 -7.15 2.83
C ALA A 295 -5.98 -8.49 2.95
N LYS A 296 -4.94 -8.56 3.79
CA LYS A 296 -4.22 -9.81 4.10
C LYS A 296 -5.13 -10.83 4.79
N LEU A 297 -5.99 -10.38 5.70
CA LEU A 297 -6.96 -11.24 6.38
C LEU A 297 -8.00 -11.78 5.39
N VAL A 298 -8.59 -10.90 4.57
CA VAL A 298 -9.57 -11.26 3.55
C VAL A 298 -8.96 -12.22 2.53
N SER A 299 -7.73 -12.00 2.05
CA SER A 299 -7.08 -12.91 1.09
C SER A 299 -6.89 -14.32 1.66
N THR A 300 -6.54 -14.45 2.94
CA THR A 300 -6.44 -15.77 3.59
C THR A 300 -7.78 -16.49 3.70
N LYS A 301 -8.88 -15.76 3.92
CA LYS A 301 -10.21 -16.35 3.98
C LYS A 301 -10.75 -16.70 2.60
N ILE A 302 -10.46 -15.88 1.59
CA ILE A 302 -10.75 -16.19 0.18
C ILE A 302 -10.02 -17.46 -0.25
N THR A 303 -8.76 -17.68 0.12
CA THR A 303 -8.07 -18.95 -0.22
C THR A 303 -8.75 -20.19 0.37
N LEU A 304 -9.37 -20.06 1.55
CA LEU A 304 -10.08 -21.16 2.17
C LEU A 304 -11.43 -21.37 1.46
N ALA A 305 -12.16 -20.29 1.22
CA ALA A 305 -13.43 -20.32 0.49
C ALA A 305 -13.25 -20.86 -0.94
N SER A 306 -12.19 -20.48 -1.65
CA SER A 306 -11.93 -20.93 -3.01
C SER A 306 -11.67 -22.44 -3.10
N ARG A 307 -11.03 -23.02 -2.08
CA ARG A 307 -10.82 -24.47 -2.00
C ARG A 307 -12.11 -25.22 -1.72
N VAL A 308 -12.98 -24.67 -0.87
CA VAL A 308 -14.31 -25.23 -0.60
C VAL A 308 -15.19 -25.16 -1.84
N ASP A 309 -15.22 -24.01 -2.52
CA ASP A 309 -15.98 -23.81 -3.76
C ASP A 309 -15.47 -24.74 -4.86
N ALA A 310 -14.15 -24.94 -4.99
CA ALA A 310 -13.56 -25.86 -5.99
C ALA A 310 -13.92 -27.34 -5.75
N CYS A 311 -14.21 -27.73 -4.51
CA CYS A 311 -14.67 -29.07 -4.15
C CYS A 311 -16.21 -29.22 -4.19
N HIS A 312 -16.95 -28.13 -4.41
CA HIS A 312 -18.43 -28.09 -4.41
C HIS A 312 -19.08 -28.66 -3.14
N GLU A 313 -18.40 -28.59 -2.00
CA GLU A 313 -18.90 -29.18 -0.74
C GLU A 313 -20.04 -28.36 -0.11
N SER A 314 -20.03 -27.03 -0.30
CA SER A 314 -21.04 -26.12 0.26
C SER A 314 -21.58 -25.18 -0.81
N THR A 315 -22.69 -25.58 -1.44
CA THR A 315 -23.40 -24.79 -2.46
C THR A 315 -24.24 -23.66 -1.87
N ASP A 316 -24.57 -23.72 -0.58
CA ASP A 316 -25.47 -22.76 0.07
C ASP A 316 -24.78 -21.44 0.49
N GLY A 317 -23.45 -21.39 0.38
CA GLY A 317 -22.65 -20.24 0.81
C GLY A 317 -22.51 -20.09 2.32
N SER A 318 -22.91 -21.11 3.11
CA SER A 318 -22.90 -21.05 4.58
C SER A 318 -21.48 -20.88 5.13
N ILE A 319 -20.49 -21.56 4.54
CA ILE A 319 -19.08 -21.44 4.92
C ILE A 319 -18.57 -20.02 4.63
N GLY A 320 -18.92 -19.45 3.48
CA GLY A 320 -18.57 -18.07 3.11
C GLY A 320 -19.11 -17.05 4.11
N ARG A 321 -20.36 -17.20 4.57
CA ARG A 321 -20.95 -16.33 5.61
C ARG A 321 -20.24 -16.46 6.95
N MET A 322 -19.92 -17.69 7.39
CA MET A 322 -19.13 -17.89 8.63
C MET A 322 -17.73 -17.28 8.52
N LEU A 323 -17.09 -17.40 7.35
CA LEU A 323 -15.78 -16.79 7.10
C LEU A 323 -15.86 -15.27 7.09
N ARG A 324 -16.92 -14.70 6.52
CA ARG A 324 -17.21 -13.26 6.55
C ARG A 324 -17.39 -12.76 7.98
N GLU A 325 -18.21 -13.43 8.79
CA GLU A 325 -18.41 -13.08 10.19
C GLU A 325 -17.09 -13.14 10.98
N SER A 326 -16.24 -14.13 10.69
CA SER A 326 -14.89 -14.20 11.27
C SER A 326 -13.97 -13.06 10.82
N ILE A 327 -14.18 -12.49 9.62
CA ILE A 327 -13.43 -11.31 9.14
C ILE A 327 -13.91 -10.09 9.93
N GLU A 328 -15.22 -9.84 9.93
CA GLU A 328 -15.85 -8.70 10.60
C GLU A 328 -15.48 -8.65 12.08
N LYS A 329 -15.64 -9.76 12.82
CA LYS A 329 -15.22 -9.84 14.24
C LYS A 329 -13.75 -9.47 14.49
N LYS A 330 -12.85 -9.82 13.56
CA LYS A 330 -11.43 -9.48 13.69
C LYS A 330 -11.15 -8.03 13.32
N LEU A 331 -11.87 -7.49 12.35
CA LEU A 331 -11.77 -6.07 11.98
C LEU A 331 -12.26 -5.19 13.12
N ASP A 332 -13.39 -5.54 13.73
CA ASP A 332 -13.94 -4.84 14.90
C ASP A 332 -12.93 -4.85 16.05
N LYS A 333 -12.37 -6.03 16.37
CA LYS A 333 -11.34 -6.16 17.40
C LYS A 333 -10.07 -5.35 17.12
N MET A 334 -9.70 -5.14 15.85
CA MET A 334 -8.55 -4.29 15.51
C MET A 334 -8.85 -2.80 15.65
N GLN A 335 -10.13 -2.41 15.57
CA GLN A 335 -10.58 -1.04 15.78
C GLN A 335 -10.78 -0.71 17.26
N GLU A 336 -10.95 -1.73 18.12
CA GLU A 336 -11.00 -1.54 19.56
C GLU A 336 -9.70 -0.90 20.07
N PRO A 337 -9.76 0.27 20.73
CA PRO A 337 -8.57 0.89 21.29
C PRO A 337 -7.99 0.00 22.39
N PRO A 338 -6.65 0.00 22.57
CA PRO A 338 -6.04 -0.75 23.65
C PRO A 338 -6.59 -0.25 25.00
N PRO A 339 -6.77 -1.15 26.00
CA PRO A 339 -7.23 -0.74 27.31
C PRO A 339 -6.23 0.26 27.91
N VAL A 340 -6.76 1.32 28.52
CA VAL A 340 -5.94 2.39 29.11
C VAL A 340 -4.96 1.80 30.11
N LYS A 341 -3.67 1.97 29.86
CA LYS A 341 -2.62 1.51 30.77
C LYS A 341 -2.74 2.31 32.07
N PHE A 342 -2.95 1.62 33.19
CA PHE A 342 -2.88 2.27 34.50
C PHE A 342 -1.49 2.87 34.71
N VAL A 343 -1.45 4.11 35.23
CA VAL A 343 -0.19 4.75 35.62
C VAL A 343 0.45 3.90 36.71
N LYS A 344 1.53 3.19 36.35
CA LYS A 344 2.26 2.37 37.31
C LYS A 344 2.92 3.32 38.31
N PRO A 345 2.57 3.25 39.61
CA PRO A 345 3.19 4.12 40.60
C PRO A 345 4.69 3.87 40.62
N LEU A 346 5.45 4.95 40.77
CA LEU A 346 6.89 4.85 40.95
C LEU A 346 7.20 3.92 42.13
N PRO A 347 8.29 3.14 42.06
CA PRO A 347 8.72 2.38 43.22
C PRO A 347 9.01 3.36 44.37
N LYS A 348 8.62 2.99 45.59
CA LYS A 348 8.89 3.80 46.78
C LYS A 348 10.38 4.16 46.83
N PRO A 349 10.77 5.43 47.08
CA PRO A 349 12.15 5.86 47.25
C PRO A 349 12.81 5.26 48.51
N ILE A 350 12.97 3.94 48.54
CA ILE A 350 13.63 3.21 49.62
C ILE A 350 15.09 3.05 49.21
N GLU A 351 16.01 3.58 50.01
CA GLU A 351 17.43 3.39 49.79
C GLU A 351 17.80 1.93 50.11
N GLN A 352 17.94 1.12 49.06
CA GLN A 352 18.37 -0.27 49.20
C GLN A 352 19.89 -0.34 49.34
N SER A 353 20.38 -1.24 50.19
CA SER A 353 21.82 -1.50 50.32
C SER A 353 22.44 -1.85 48.97
N ARG A 354 23.49 -1.12 48.57
CA ARG A 354 24.15 -1.29 47.26
C ARG A 354 24.79 -2.68 47.12
N LYS A 355 24.44 -3.40 46.05
CA LYS A 355 25.08 -4.68 45.70
C LYS A 355 26.53 -4.46 45.25
N LYS A 356 27.51 -4.81 46.08
CA LYS A 356 28.94 -4.74 45.77
C LYS A 356 29.36 -5.94 44.91
N ARG A 357 29.36 -5.78 43.58
CA ARG A 357 29.81 -6.80 42.61
C ARG A 357 31.11 -6.40 41.93
N GLY A 358 32.09 -7.32 41.87
CA GLY A 358 33.44 -7.10 41.34
C GLY A 358 33.80 -7.89 40.06
N GLY A 359 32.88 -8.66 39.47
CA GLY A 359 33.19 -9.50 38.31
C GLY A 359 33.57 -8.74 37.04
N LYS A 360 34.31 -9.39 36.12
CA LYS A 360 34.83 -8.81 34.86
C LYS A 360 33.76 -8.10 34.02
N ARG A 361 32.58 -8.70 33.85
CA ARG A 361 31.45 -8.10 33.11
C ARG A 361 30.90 -6.85 33.82
N VAL A 362 30.78 -6.90 35.15
CA VAL A 362 30.28 -5.79 35.96
C VAL A 362 31.29 -4.65 35.99
N ARG A 363 32.59 -4.95 36.07
CA ARG A 363 33.66 -3.96 35.95
C ARG A 363 33.62 -3.28 34.58
N LYS A 364 33.50 -4.04 33.48
CA LYS A 364 33.35 -3.49 32.12
C LYS A 364 32.08 -2.64 31.97
N MET A 365 30.97 -3.00 32.59
CA MET A 365 29.75 -2.19 32.60
C MET A 365 29.94 -0.90 33.41
N LYS A 366 30.50 -0.98 34.62
CA LYS A 366 30.81 0.19 35.46
C LYS A 366 31.77 1.14 34.75
N GLU A 367 32.78 0.62 34.05
CA GLU A 367 33.72 1.41 33.26
C GLU A 367 33.04 2.15 32.08
N ARG A 368 31.94 1.63 31.51
CA ARG A 368 31.20 2.34 30.43
C ARG A 368 30.46 3.57 30.93
N TYR A 369 29.92 3.51 32.15
CA TYR A 369 29.18 4.61 32.76
C TYR A 369 30.05 5.49 33.66
N ALA A 370 31.27 5.06 33.96
CA ALA A 370 32.21 5.83 34.77
C ALA A 370 32.70 7.05 33.99
N MET A 371 32.91 8.14 34.70
CA MET A 371 33.59 9.31 34.15
C MET A 371 34.99 8.91 33.70
N THR A 372 35.30 9.17 32.43
CA THR A 372 36.63 8.97 31.85
C THR A 372 37.68 9.78 32.61
N GLU A 373 38.93 9.33 32.57
CA GLU A 373 40.04 10.08 33.18
C GLU A 373 40.22 11.47 32.56
N PHE A 374 39.97 11.59 31.25
CA PHE A 374 39.93 12.89 30.58
C PHE A 374 38.93 13.84 31.24
N ARG A 375 37.65 13.45 31.36
CA ARG A 375 36.64 14.25 32.08
C ARG A 375 36.96 14.49 33.56
N LYS A 376 37.62 13.55 34.24
CA LYS A 376 38.06 13.78 35.64
C LYS A 376 39.11 14.89 35.75
N ASN A 377 40.00 15.01 34.76
CA ASN A 377 40.99 16.09 34.72
C ASN A 377 40.37 17.42 34.26
N ALA A 378 39.35 17.38 33.39
CA ALA A 378 38.55 18.57 33.06
C ALA A 378 37.87 19.13 34.31
N ASN A 379 37.31 18.25 35.16
CA ASN A 379 36.60 18.65 36.37
C ASN A 379 37.52 19.05 37.54
N ARG A 380 38.85 18.99 37.36
CA ARG A 380 39.80 19.51 38.36
C ARG A 380 40.10 20.95 38.02
N LEU A 381 39.99 21.81 39.04
CA LEU A 381 40.30 23.23 38.97
C LEU A 381 41.53 23.49 39.84
N ASN A 382 42.46 24.30 39.35
CA ASN A 382 43.56 24.79 40.17
C ASN A 382 43.07 26.01 40.95
N PHE A 383 43.30 26.02 42.26
CA PHE A 383 42.95 27.18 43.07
C PHE A 383 43.84 28.37 42.71
N ALA A 384 43.24 29.53 42.48
CA ALA A 384 43.88 30.82 42.17
C ALA A 384 44.57 30.93 40.78
N ASP A 385 44.43 29.96 39.89
CA ASP A 385 44.88 30.08 38.50
C ASP A 385 43.71 30.50 37.58
N ILE A 386 43.90 31.49 36.71
CA ILE A 386 42.91 31.87 35.69
C ILE A 386 42.83 30.76 34.65
N GLU A 387 41.62 30.27 34.35
CA GLU A 387 41.40 29.13 33.44
C GLU A 387 41.44 29.53 31.97
N ASP A 388 42.03 28.65 31.14
CA ASP A 388 42.05 28.83 29.69
C ASP A 388 40.74 28.25 29.15
N ASP A 389 39.79 29.12 28.84
CA ASP A 389 38.55 28.73 28.18
C ASP A 389 38.84 28.28 26.75
N ALA A 390 38.24 27.15 26.35
CA ALA A 390 38.44 26.60 25.01
C ALA A 390 37.80 27.45 23.90
N TYR A 391 36.77 28.23 24.27
CA TYR A 391 36.01 29.08 23.36
C TYR A 391 35.88 30.46 24.00
N GLN A 392 36.35 31.47 23.28
CA GLN A 392 36.15 32.85 23.68
C GLN A 392 34.77 33.26 23.19
N GLU A 393 33.91 33.63 24.14
CA GLU A 393 32.51 34.08 23.99
C GLU A 393 31.43 32.98 24.14
N ASP A 394 30.85 32.94 25.35
CA ASP A 394 29.47 32.54 25.66
C ASP A 394 29.11 31.06 25.92
N LEU A 395 30.05 30.12 25.80
CA LEU A 395 29.90 28.80 26.46
C LEU A 395 31.06 28.59 27.44
N GLY A 396 30.77 28.75 28.74
CA GLY A 396 31.69 28.54 29.87
C GLY A 396 32.19 27.11 30.02
N TYR A 397 32.86 26.60 28.99
CA TYR A 397 33.44 25.27 28.92
C TYR A 397 34.91 25.36 29.31
N SER A 398 35.16 25.32 30.61
CA SER A 398 36.52 25.30 31.15
C SER A 398 37.21 23.96 30.84
N ARG A 399 38.47 24.05 30.42
CA ARG A 399 39.34 22.87 30.25
C ARG A 399 39.93 22.40 31.59
N GLY A 400 39.71 23.13 32.68
CA GLY A 400 40.27 22.87 34.01
C GLY A 400 41.77 22.63 33.94
N THR A 401 42.24 21.52 34.50
CA THR A 401 43.66 21.13 34.46
C THR A 401 44.12 20.48 33.14
N ILE A 402 43.25 20.32 32.13
CA ILE A 402 43.62 19.73 30.84
C ILE A 402 44.45 20.71 30.02
N GLY A 403 45.73 20.38 29.81
CA GLY A 403 46.68 21.21 29.06
C GLY A 403 47.59 22.06 29.96
N LYS A 404 47.22 22.25 31.23
CA LYS A 404 47.98 23.04 32.23
C LYS A 404 49.03 22.25 32.99
N SER A 405 49.57 21.19 32.39
CA SER A 405 50.60 20.39 33.06
C SER A 405 51.89 21.20 33.15
N SER A 406 52.42 21.37 34.36
CA SER A 406 53.80 21.81 34.54
C SER A 406 54.72 20.94 33.69
N THR A 407 55.81 21.52 33.23
CA THR A 407 56.77 21.10 32.19
C THR A 407 57.48 19.74 32.38
N GLY A 408 56.86 18.75 33.02
CA GLY A 408 57.42 17.42 33.29
C GLY A 408 56.48 16.22 33.10
N ARG A 409 55.20 16.38 32.74
CA ARG A 409 54.33 15.25 32.35
C ARG A 409 54.07 15.27 30.84
N VAL A 410 54.79 14.41 30.12
CA VAL A 410 54.84 14.41 28.63
C VAL A 410 53.61 13.77 27.96
N ARG A 411 52.71 13.11 28.70
CA ARG A 411 51.54 12.42 28.11
C ARG A 411 50.22 12.96 28.64
N LEU A 412 49.42 13.53 27.73
CA LEU A 412 48.02 13.86 27.97
C LEU A 412 47.21 12.59 28.31
N PRO A 413 46.12 12.70 29.10
CA PRO A 413 45.20 11.59 29.32
C PRO A 413 44.67 11.09 27.95
N GLN A 414 44.85 9.80 27.66
CA GLN A 414 44.39 9.22 26.39
C GLN A 414 42.87 9.27 26.29
N ILE A 415 42.35 9.57 25.10
CA ILE A 415 40.91 9.52 24.81
C ILE A 415 40.49 8.05 24.83
N ASP A 416 39.66 7.68 25.81
CA ASP A 416 39.13 6.33 25.94
C ASP A 416 38.30 5.97 24.69
N GLU A 417 38.67 4.91 23.95
CA GLU A 417 37.85 4.41 22.81
C GLU A 417 36.43 4.00 23.21
N LYS A 418 36.19 3.85 24.52
CA LYS A 418 34.90 3.54 25.14
C LYS A 418 33.89 4.68 25.02
N THR A 419 34.33 5.92 24.80
CA THR A 419 33.45 7.09 24.61
C THR A 419 32.91 7.22 23.20
N LYS A 420 33.42 6.43 22.24
CA LYS A 420 32.85 6.36 20.89
C LYS A 420 31.40 5.89 21.01
N VAL A 421 30.48 6.71 20.52
CA VAL A 421 29.05 6.41 20.49
C VAL A 421 28.87 5.11 19.71
N ARG A 422 28.22 4.13 20.33
CA ARG A 422 27.89 2.86 19.68
C ARG A 422 26.43 2.89 19.27
N ILE A 423 26.18 2.44 18.06
CA ILE A 423 24.85 2.26 17.51
C ILE A 423 24.08 1.23 18.34
N SER A 424 22.78 1.46 18.54
CA SER A 424 21.89 0.50 19.22
C SER A 424 21.81 -0.80 18.43
N LYS A 425 21.47 -1.91 19.07
CA LYS A 425 21.34 -3.19 18.35
C LYS A 425 20.24 -3.16 17.29
N THR A 426 19.19 -2.36 17.50
CA THR A 426 18.08 -2.16 16.55
C THR A 426 18.56 -1.37 15.35
N LEU A 427 19.20 -0.22 15.57
CA LEU A 427 19.76 0.60 14.49
C LEU A 427 20.87 -0.13 13.73
N GLN A 428 21.70 -0.93 14.41
CA GLN A 428 22.71 -1.76 13.76
C GLN A 428 22.07 -2.81 12.84
N LYS A 429 20.97 -3.45 13.27
CA LYS A 429 20.21 -4.40 12.45
C LYS A 429 19.54 -3.71 11.27
N ASN A 430 18.95 -2.54 11.47
CA ASN A 430 18.30 -1.78 10.40
C ASN A 430 19.31 -1.30 9.35
N LEU A 431 20.46 -0.78 9.80
CA LEU A 431 21.55 -0.37 8.93
C LEU A 431 22.14 -1.57 8.15
N GLN A 432 22.27 -2.73 8.79
CA GLN A 432 22.74 -3.94 8.13
C GLN A 432 21.75 -4.46 7.08
N LYS A 433 20.43 -4.42 7.38
CA LYS A 433 19.39 -4.74 6.38
C LYS A 433 19.51 -3.81 5.16
N GLN A 434 19.71 -2.52 5.36
CA GLN A 434 19.83 -1.56 4.26
C GLN A 434 21.10 -1.79 3.41
N GLN A 435 22.23 -2.14 4.05
CA GLN A 435 23.48 -2.46 3.34
C GLN A 435 23.39 -3.73 2.50
N GLN A 436 22.56 -4.70 2.91
CA GLN A 436 22.37 -5.95 2.17
C GLN A 436 21.67 -5.75 0.81
N TYR A 437 20.94 -4.64 0.65
CA TYR A 437 20.25 -4.26 -0.59
C TYR A 437 20.91 -3.08 -1.34
N GLY A 438 22.09 -2.62 -0.88
CA GLY A 438 22.76 -1.41 -1.35
C GLY A 438 23.90 -1.65 -2.34
N GLY A 439 23.60 -2.18 -3.53
CA GLY A 439 24.53 -2.21 -4.67
C GLY A 439 24.15 -1.15 -5.71
N ALA A 440 24.95 -0.10 -5.86
CA ALA A 440 24.78 0.91 -6.90
C ALA A 440 25.57 0.53 -8.16
N THR A 441 24.91 -0.05 -9.16
CA THR A 441 25.42 -0.10 -10.54
C THR A 441 24.26 0.01 -11.54
N SER A 442 24.60 0.41 -12.76
CA SER A 442 23.84 0.87 -13.94
C SER A 442 22.68 -0.01 -14.46
N ILE A 443 22.12 -0.87 -13.63
CA ILE A 443 21.09 -1.88 -13.90
C ILE A 443 19.79 -1.43 -13.21
N ARG A 444 19.30 -0.22 -13.51
CA ARG A 444 17.93 0.21 -13.11
C ARG A 444 16.91 0.12 -14.24
N ARG A 445 17.34 -0.25 -15.46
CA ARG A 445 16.48 -0.22 -16.65
C ARG A 445 15.84 -1.57 -17.02
N GLN A 446 16.31 -2.68 -16.47
CA GLN A 446 15.72 -4.01 -16.63
C GLN A 446 15.94 -4.83 -15.37
N VAL A 447 15.11 -4.69 -14.35
CA VAL A 447 15.14 -5.63 -13.21
C VAL A 447 13.71 -5.98 -12.81
N SER A 448 13.12 -6.87 -13.61
CA SER A 448 12.33 -7.94 -13.02
C SER A 448 13.34 -9.01 -12.58
N GLY A 449 13.37 -9.28 -11.28
CA GLY A 449 13.85 -10.53 -10.67
C GLY A 449 15.10 -11.22 -11.24
N THR A 450 16.28 -10.65 -11.01
CA THR A 450 17.50 -11.40 -10.61
C THR A 450 18.52 -10.36 -10.11
N ALA A 451 18.58 -10.12 -8.81
CA ALA A 451 19.78 -9.52 -8.23
C ALA A 451 20.87 -10.59 -8.31
N SER A 452 21.66 -10.55 -9.38
CA SER A 452 22.68 -11.54 -9.68
C SER A 452 23.73 -11.60 -8.57
N SER A 453 23.89 -12.76 -7.95
CA SER A 453 25.04 -13.13 -7.12
C SER A 453 26.26 -13.41 -7.99
N VAL A 454 26.69 -12.47 -8.84
CA VAL A 454 27.84 -12.65 -9.73
C VAL A 454 28.84 -11.54 -9.50
N ALA A 455 30.03 -11.91 -9.02
CA ALA A 455 31.16 -10.99 -8.85
C ALA A 455 32.15 -11.20 -10.00
N PHE A 456 32.57 -10.11 -10.65
CA PHE A 456 33.63 -10.16 -11.66
C PHE A 456 35.00 -10.12 -10.96
N THR A 457 35.75 -11.21 -11.03
CA THR A 457 37.17 -11.21 -10.65
C THR A 457 38.05 -11.25 -11.90
N PRO A 458 39.17 -10.51 -11.93
CA PRO A 458 39.98 -10.33 -13.15
C PRO A 458 40.76 -11.58 -13.59
N LEU A 459 40.73 -12.67 -12.82
CA LEU A 459 41.54 -13.87 -13.07
C LEU A 459 40.74 -15.10 -13.53
N GLN A 460 39.44 -15.23 -13.21
CA GLN A 460 38.70 -16.49 -13.44
C GLN A 460 37.26 -16.36 -14.00
N GLY A 461 36.81 -15.17 -14.38
CA GLY A 461 35.49 -15.01 -15.03
C GLY A 461 34.29 -15.11 -14.07
N LEU A 462 33.08 -15.31 -14.62
CA LEU A 462 31.79 -15.24 -13.90
C LEU A 462 31.68 -16.35 -12.85
N GLU A 463 31.80 -16.01 -11.56
CA GLU A 463 31.52 -16.92 -10.46
C GLU A 463 30.29 -16.49 -9.65
N ILE A 464 29.45 -17.48 -9.31
CA ILE A 464 28.26 -17.31 -8.48
C ILE A 464 28.65 -17.49 -7.00
N VAL A 465 29.41 -16.55 -6.44
CA VAL A 465 29.77 -16.57 -5.02
C VAL A 465 29.41 -15.23 -4.41
N ASN A 466 28.70 -15.25 -3.28
CA ASN A 466 28.43 -14.06 -2.46
C ASN A 466 29.76 -13.62 -1.79
N PRO A 467 30.43 -12.55 -2.26
CA PRO A 467 31.74 -12.15 -1.72
C PRO A 467 31.66 -11.74 -0.24
N GLN A 468 30.48 -11.30 0.22
CA GLN A 468 30.25 -10.93 1.61
C GLN A 468 30.27 -12.14 2.56
N ALA A 469 29.94 -13.35 2.07
CA ALA A 469 30.00 -14.56 2.90
C ALA A 469 31.45 -14.92 3.27
N ALA A 470 32.40 -14.69 2.36
CA ALA A 470 33.82 -14.86 2.62
C ALA A 470 34.33 -13.79 3.60
N GLU A 471 33.92 -12.52 3.44
CA GLU A 471 34.25 -11.45 4.38
C GLU A 471 33.67 -11.70 5.78
N THR A 472 32.46 -12.24 5.91
CA THR A 472 31.91 -12.60 7.22
C THR A 472 32.71 -13.70 7.90
N ARG A 473 33.16 -14.74 7.17
CA ARG A 473 34.02 -15.79 7.73
C ARG A 473 35.39 -15.25 8.13
N ILE A 474 35.97 -14.37 7.32
CA ILE A 474 37.25 -13.73 7.60
C ILE A 474 37.13 -12.80 8.81
N ASN A 475 36.05 -12.02 8.89
CA ASN A 475 35.78 -11.14 10.03
C ASN A 475 35.49 -11.91 11.31
N GLU A 476 34.77 -13.05 11.24
CA GLU A 476 34.56 -13.95 12.38
C GLU A 476 35.84 -14.66 12.82
N ALA A 477 36.68 -15.08 11.87
CA ALA A 477 37.99 -15.66 12.16
C ALA A 477 38.93 -14.61 12.78
N ASN A 478 39.00 -13.41 12.21
CA ASN A 478 39.78 -12.31 12.75
C ASN A 478 39.25 -11.83 14.10
N ALA A 479 37.93 -11.89 14.35
CA ALA A 479 37.37 -11.64 15.66
C ALA A 479 37.74 -12.74 16.68
N LYS A 480 37.95 -14.00 16.27
CA LYS A 480 38.46 -15.04 17.17
C LYS A 480 39.94 -14.86 17.51
N TYR A 481 40.77 -14.48 16.54
CA TYR A 481 42.23 -14.38 16.72
C TYR A 481 42.71 -13.01 17.25
N PHE A 482 42.03 -11.92 16.90
CA PHE A 482 42.47 -10.55 17.21
C PHE A 482 41.45 -9.72 18.00
N SER A 483 40.43 -10.33 18.64
CA SER A 483 39.57 -9.51 19.52
C SER A 483 40.30 -9.07 20.78
N ASN A 484 40.15 -7.79 21.12
CA ASN A 484 40.56 -7.19 22.41
C ASN A 484 39.83 -7.80 23.64
N THR A 485 39.06 -8.87 23.45
CA THR A 485 38.31 -9.59 24.51
C THR A 485 38.72 -11.05 24.70
N SER A 486 39.34 -11.68 23.71
CA SER A 486 39.85 -13.05 23.77
C SER A 486 41.34 -13.03 24.14
N GLY A 487 41.72 -13.64 25.27
CA GLY A 487 43.13 -13.79 25.63
C GLY A 487 43.78 -14.92 24.82
N PHE A 488 45.07 -14.77 24.50
CA PHE A 488 45.86 -15.80 23.82
C PHE A 488 45.95 -17.08 24.67
N LEU A 489 45.63 -18.23 24.09
CA LEU A 489 45.92 -19.53 24.67
C LEU A 489 47.33 -19.95 24.27
N SER A 490 48.22 -20.13 25.26
CA SER A 490 49.51 -20.77 25.06
C SER A 490 49.29 -22.25 24.78
N VAL A 491 49.61 -22.70 23.57
CA VAL A 491 49.64 -24.14 23.25
C VAL A 491 50.93 -24.68 23.83
N GLY A 492 50.84 -25.34 24.99
CA GLY A 492 51.98 -26.03 25.60
C GLY A 492 52.55 -27.06 24.61
N LYS A 493 53.86 -26.98 24.35
CA LYS A 493 54.57 -28.03 23.62
C LYS A 493 54.58 -29.28 24.48
N ASN A 494 53.85 -30.31 24.08
CA ASN A 494 54.07 -31.65 24.59
C ASN A 494 55.46 -32.09 24.08
N THR A 495 56.43 -32.10 24.98
CA THR A 495 57.69 -32.82 24.77
C THR A 495 57.40 -34.30 24.91
N THR A 496 57.77 -35.05 23.87
CA THR A 496 57.67 -36.51 23.73
C THR A 496 58.30 -37.27 24.88
#